data_AF-A0A3D6ET24-F1
#
_entry.id   AF-A0A3D6ET24-F1
#
_cell.length_a   1.000
_cell.length_b   1.000
_cell.length_c   1.000
_cell.angle_alpha   90.00
_cell.angle_beta   90.00
_cell.angle_gamma   90.00
#
_symmetry.space_group_name_H-M   'P 1'
#
loop_
_entity.id
_entity.type
_entity.pdbx_description
1 polymer ?
#
loop_
_entity_poly.entity_id
_entity_poly.type
_entity_poly.pdbx_seq_one_letter_code
_entity_poly.pdbx_strand_id
1 'polypeptide(L)'
;MSDFKLKIETKKLQSGRFQVNFSTGSDGGYYGYLLAEPQTAVSEILSKINRHIAAFDNSERYFQRNLFSLGNRKANSGRILIFKR
;
A
#
# COMPACT_ATOMS: atom_id res chain seq x y z
N MET A 1 -18.07 8.81 -8.86
CA MET A 1 -16.82 8.39 -8.18
C MET A 1 -16.43 9.54 -7.27
N SER A 2 -16.53 9.37 -5.96
CA SER A 2 -16.17 10.42 -5.01
C SER A 2 -14.67 10.74 -5.18
N ASP A 3 -14.33 12.02 -5.30
CA ASP A 3 -12.96 12.51 -5.47
C ASP A 3 -12.17 12.27 -4.17
N PHE A 4 -11.64 11.06 -4.00
CA PHE A 4 -10.78 10.75 -2.88
C PHE A 4 -9.35 11.19 -3.19
N LYS A 5 -8.93 12.33 -2.62
CA LYS A 5 -7.54 12.79 -2.72
C LYS A 5 -6.60 11.79 -2.02
N LEU A 6 -5.70 11.19 -2.79
CA LEU A 6 -4.65 10.32 -2.24
C LEU A 6 -3.60 11.18 -1.54
N LYS A 7 -3.42 10.97 -0.24
CA LYS A 7 -2.35 11.58 0.55
C LYS A 7 -1.20 10.58 0.71
N ILE A 8 0.03 11.05 0.56
CA ILE A 8 1.24 10.22 0.69
C ILE A 8 2.24 10.93 1.59
N GLU A 9 2.85 10.17 2.49
CA GLU A 9 3.92 10.62 3.37
C GLU A 9 5.05 9.58 3.35
N THR A 10 6.30 10.03 3.33
CA THR A 10 7.46 9.15 3.26
C THR A 10 8.32 9.26 4.51
N LYS A 11 8.86 8.12 4.95
CA LYS A 11 9.82 8.03 6.05
C LYS A 11 10.99 7.16 5.62
N LYS A 12 12.21 7.71 5.61
CA LYS A 12 13.42 6.93 5.40
C LYS A 12 13.68 6.05 6.62
N LEU A 13 13.93 4.76 6.39
CA LEU A 13 14.25 3.78 7.42
C LEU A 13 15.76 3.63 7.58
N GLN A 14 16.20 3.10 8.72
CA GLN A 14 17.62 2.80 8.98
C GLN A 14 18.19 1.77 7.98
N SER A 15 17.33 0.92 7.42
CA SER A 15 17.69 -0.03 6.35
C SER A 15 18.02 0.64 5.01
N GLY A 16 17.87 1.96 4.89
CA GLY A 16 18.05 2.71 3.64
C GLY A 16 16.79 2.76 2.77
N ARG A 17 15.81 1.89 3.02
CA ARG A 17 14.51 1.87 2.33
C ARG A 17 13.60 3.02 2.76
N PHE A 18 12.59 3.30 1.95
CA PHE A 18 11.54 4.26 2.28
C PHE A 18 10.25 3.52 2.66
N GLN A 19 9.70 3.85 3.83
CA GLN A 19 8.31 3.54 4.13
C GLN A 19 7.44 4.64 3.56
N VAL A 20 6.54 4.26 2.66
CA VAL A 20 5.56 5.17 2.06
C VAL A 20 4.22 4.89 2.68
N ASN A 21 3.74 5.81 3.51
CA ASN A 21 2.41 5.79 4.09
C ASN A 21 1.44 6.45 3.13
N PHE A 22 0.22 5.93 3.03
CA PHE A 22 -0.82 6.50 2.21
C PHE A 22 -2.17 6.48 2.92
N SER A 23 -3.04 7.42 2.53
CA SER A 23 -4.45 7.40 2.93
C SER A 23 -5.34 8.02 1.86
N THR A 24 -6.56 7.51 1.71
CA THR A 24 -7.62 8.11 0.91
C THR A 24 -8.72 8.64 1.81
N GLY A 25 -9.11 9.91 1.64
CA GLY A 25 -10.27 10.54 2.29
C GLY A 25 -10.28 10.57 3.83
N SER A 26 -11.29 11.25 4.39
CA SER A 26 -11.58 11.28 5.83
C SER A 26 -12.59 10.21 6.26
N ASP A 27 -13.64 9.98 5.47
CA ASP A 27 -14.69 8.99 5.76
C ASP A 27 -14.75 7.87 4.72
N GLY A 28 -14.70 6.61 5.17
CA GLY A 28 -14.91 5.41 4.35
C GLY A 28 -13.77 5.02 3.39
N GLY A 29 -12.60 5.65 3.51
CA GLY A 29 -11.44 5.39 2.65
C GLY A 29 -10.48 4.31 3.17
N TYR A 30 -9.28 4.32 2.60
CA TYR A 30 -8.22 3.35 2.85
C TYR A 30 -7.02 4.04 3.49
N TYR A 31 -6.26 3.29 4.27
CA TYR A 31 -4.94 3.72 4.72
C TYR A 31 -3.98 2.56 4.75
N GLY A 32 -2.68 2.84 4.72
CA GLY A 32 -1.70 1.78 4.69
C GLY A 32 -0.30 2.27 4.43
N TYR A 33 0.59 1.31 4.16
CA TYR A 33 1.95 1.60 3.78
C TYR A 33 2.55 0.53 2.88
N LEU A 34 3.63 0.90 2.18
CA LEU A 34 4.52 -0.03 1.50
C LEU A 34 5.98 0.36 1.71
N LEU A 35 6.88 -0.60 1.47
CA LEU A 35 8.31 -0.33 1.41
C LEU A 35 8.75 -0.14 -0.03
N ALA A 36 9.48 0.93 -0.29
CA ALA A 36 10.05 1.29 -1.58
C ALA A 36 11.58 1.35 -1.47
N GLU A 37 12.26 0.96 -2.55
CA GLU A 37 13.70 1.15 -2.68
C GLU A 37 13.98 2.62 -3.04
N PRO A 38 15.16 3.18 -2.70
CA PRO A 38 15.50 4.57 -3.00
C PRO A 38 15.30 5.00 -4.46
N GLN A 39 15.52 4.07 -5.39
CA GLN A 39 15.41 4.26 -6.83
C GLN A 39 14.00 4.02 -7.38
N THR A 40 13.03 3.61 -6.55
CA THR A 40 11.66 3.38 -7.00
C THR A 40 11.00 4.70 -7.37
N ALA A 41 10.50 4.81 -8.60
CA ALA A 41 9.83 6.02 -9.07
C ALA A 41 8.50 6.24 -8.34
N VAL A 42 8.15 7.50 -8.07
CA VAL A 42 6.87 7.86 -7.41
C VAL A 42 5.67 7.35 -8.22
N SER A 43 5.74 7.37 -9.56
CA SER A 43 4.69 6.85 -10.44
C SER A 43 4.44 5.35 -10.24
N GLU A 44 5.49 4.56 -10.00
CA GLU A 44 5.36 3.13 -9.70
C GLU A 44 4.67 2.91 -8.35
N ILE A 45 5.03 3.72 -7.35
CA ILE A 45 4.43 3.71 -6.02
C ILE A 45 2.93 4.03 -6.12
N LEU A 46 2.57 5.09 -6.85
CA LEU A 46 1.18 5.49 -7.09
C LEU A 46 0.40 4.40 -7.84
N SER A 47 0.95 3.87 -8.93
CA SER A 47 0.32 2.80 -9.71
C SER A 47 0.02 1.58 -8.84
N LYS A 48 0.94 1.23 -7.95
CA LYS A 48 0.79 0.11 -7.04
C LYS A 48 -0.30 0.35 -5.99
N ILE A 49 -0.31 1.51 -5.35
CA ILE A 49 -1.35 1.88 -4.38
C ILE A 49 -2.73 1.80 -5.04
N ASN A 50 -2.89 2.45 -6.20
CA ASN A 50 -4.17 2.49 -6.91
C ASN A 50 -4.64 1.10 -7.34
N ARG A 51 -3.72 0.25 -7.83
CA ARG A 51 -4.04 -1.13 -8.21
C ARG A 51 -4.57 -1.94 -7.03
N HIS A 52 -3.99 -1.77 -5.85
CA HIS A 52 -4.40 -2.49 -4.66
C HIS A 52 -5.70 -1.95 -4.06
N ILE A 53 -5.92 -0.63 -4.10
CA ILE A 53 -7.21 -0.03 -3.73
C ILE A 53 -8.31 -0.54 -4.64
N ALA A 54 -8.12 -0.49 -5.96
CA ALA A 54 -9.09 -1.00 -6.93
C ALA A 54 -9.37 -2.49 -6.73
N ALA A 55 -8.35 -3.30 -6.42
CA ALA A 55 -8.55 -4.71 -6.10
C ALA A 55 -9.32 -4.93 -4.79
N PHE A 56 -9.18 -4.03 -3.81
CA PHE A 56 -9.94 -4.05 -2.56
C PHE A 56 -11.42 -3.70 -2.81
N ASP A 57 -11.70 -2.68 -3.62
CA ASP A 57 -13.06 -2.26 -3.96
C ASP A 57 -13.83 -3.32 -4.77
N ASN A 58 -13.14 -4.03 -5.66
CA ASN A 58 -13.76 -5.00 -6.59
C ASN A 58 -13.83 -6.44 -6.04
N SER A 59 -13.44 -6.69 -4.79
CA SER A 59 -13.44 -8.02 -4.20
C SER A 59 -14.17 -8.04 -2.86
N GLU A 60 -15.14 -8.94 -2.70
CA GLU A 60 -15.78 -9.19 -1.39
C GLU A 60 -14.77 -9.71 -0.35
N ARG A 61 -13.66 -10.31 -0.81
CA ARG A 61 -12.60 -10.86 0.04
C ARG A 61 -11.24 -10.45 -0.49
N TYR A 62 -10.80 -9.25 -0.12
CA TYR A 62 -9.42 -8.84 -0.38
C TYR A 62 -8.46 -9.50 0.61
N PHE A 63 -7.63 -10.43 0.12
CA PHE A 63 -6.62 -11.09 0.94
C PHE A 63 -5.30 -10.34 0.88
N GLN A 64 -4.96 -9.69 2.01
CA GLN A 64 -3.63 -9.14 2.20
C GLN A 64 -2.60 -10.28 2.21
N ARG A 65 -1.83 -10.42 1.12
CA ARG A 65 -0.79 -11.46 0.97
C ARG A 65 0.14 -11.57 2.19
N ASN A 66 0.42 -10.46 2.87
CA ASN A 66 1.34 -10.42 4.01
C ASN A 66 0.77 -11.08 5.27
N LEU A 67 -0.55 -11.07 5.43
CA LEU A 67 -1.24 -11.68 6.57
C LEU A 67 -1.59 -13.14 6.27
N PHE A 68 -1.86 -13.45 5.01
CA PHE A 68 -2.26 -14.79 4.58
C PHE A 68 -1.09 -15.80 4.49
N SER A 69 0.16 -15.33 4.41
CA SER A 69 1.34 -16.17 4.14
C SER A 69 2.30 -16.37 5.32
N LEU A 70 1.87 -16.13 6.56
CA LEU A 70 2.71 -16.26 7.77
C LEU A 70 3.43 -17.62 7.90
N GLY A 71 2.87 -18.71 7.35
CA GLY A 71 3.52 -20.04 7.35
C GLY A 71 4.37 -20.36 6.12
N ASN A 72 4.31 -19.54 5.06
CA ASN A 72 4.89 -19.85 3.75
C ASN A 72 5.40 -18.57 3.06
N ARG A 73 6.69 -18.21 3.24
CA ARG A 73 7.61 -17.72 2.17
C ARG A 73 8.43 -16.43 2.38
N LYS A 74 9.53 -16.44 1.60
CA LYS A 74 10.54 -15.45 1.14
C LYS A 74 10.24 -13.95 1.32
N ALA A 75 11.28 -13.20 1.68
CA ALA A 75 11.23 -11.84 2.24
C ALA A 75 10.97 -10.65 1.26
N ASN A 76 10.92 -10.82 -0.08
CA ASN A 76 11.16 -9.70 -1.01
C ASN A 76 10.02 -9.33 -2.00
N SER A 77 8.77 -9.74 -1.82
CA SER A 77 7.72 -9.48 -2.83
C SER A 77 6.94 -8.17 -2.61
N GLY A 78 7.59 -7.00 -2.74
CA GLY A 78 6.93 -5.70 -2.95
C GLY A 78 5.59 -5.52 -2.20
N ARG A 79 5.63 -5.60 -0.88
CA ARG A 79 4.44 -5.75 -0.04
C ARG A 79 3.77 -4.41 0.22
N ILE A 80 2.45 -4.35 0.05
CA ILE A 80 1.61 -3.26 0.54
C ILE A 80 0.73 -3.81 1.67
N LEU A 81 0.56 -3.03 2.72
CA LEU A 81 -0.45 -3.23 3.75
C LEU A 81 -1.50 -2.14 3.55
N ILE A 82 -2.75 -2.55 3.51
CA ILE A 82 -3.89 -1.67 3.22
C ILE A 82 -5.06 -2.06 4.09
N PHE A 83 -5.62 -1.10 4.79
CA PHE A 83 -6.72 -1.27 5.73
C PHE A 83 -7.84 -0.32 5.35
N LYS A 84 -9.07 -0.76 5.58
CA LYS A 84 -10.24 0.12 5.52
C LYS A 84 -10.26 0.98 6.78
N ARG A 85 -10.58 2.26 6.65
CA ARG A 85 -10.86 3.14 7.79
C ARG A 85 -12.14 2.72 8.49
#